data_AF-A0A813JEV3-F1
#
_entry.id   AF-A0A813JEV3-F1
#
_cell.length_a   1.000
_cell.length_b   1.000
_cell.length_c   1.000
_cell.angle_alpha   90.00
_cell.angle_beta   90.00
_cell.angle_gamma   90.00
#
_symmetry.space_group_name_H-M   'P 1'
#
loop_
_entity.id
_entity.type
_entity.pdbx_description
1 polymer ?
#
loop_
_entity_poly.entity_id
_entity_poly.type
_entity_poly.pdbx_seq_one_letter_code
_entity_poly.pdbx_strand_id
1 'polypeptide(L)'
;MPADRRALRQALSQQRAAPAARFVGFDFDCTLTVRHFFKVFAWCYAQRSSAHPHCKAFYDWCRERDVEHEIQELLDPSDPMSSALEDFCRHAGEKVFHEVFREVFLGGDERITMVASWLESMRQKGVEFGIVTAGTSTAVLRALSAAPEWQPFFPSDRIWDTQQGRHSIRSLAGHKVLMLRDICPTACRIVLVDDSIERDRPPQWVLDAAQVSLVDLPYEGPGVDQALLDKIAEAVLA
;
A
#
# COMPACT_ATOMS: atom_id res chain seq x y z
N MET A 1 28.90 10.78 38.10
CA MET A 1 28.06 11.97 37.79
C MET A 1 26.64 11.46 37.54
N PRO A 2 25.66 11.74 38.41
CA PRO A 2 24.28 11.34 38.15
C PRO A 2 23.75 12.14 36.95
N ALA A 3 23.24 11.47 35.92
CA ALA A 3 22.57 12.13 34.80
C ALA A 3 21.46 13.05 35.34
N ASP A 4 21.43 14.30 34.88
CA ASP A 4 20.44 15.29 35.29
C ASP A 4 19.04 14.81 34.91
N ARG A 5 18.36 14.18 35.89
CA ARG A 5 17.01 13.64 35.74
C ARG A 5 15.98 14.72 35.36
N ARG A 6 16.28 16.00 35.61
CA ARG A 6 15.40 17.12 35.24
C ARG A 6 15.53 17.43 33.75
N ALA A 7 16.76 17.47 33.23
CA ALA A 7 17.02 17.62 31.80
C ALA A 7 16.42 16.46 30.98
N LEU A 8 16.55 15.22 31.46
CA LEU A 8 15.92 14.05 30.82
C LEU A 8 14.39 14.15 30.81
N ARG A 9 13.77 14.57 31.92
CA ARG A 9 12.32 14.77 31.99
C ARG A 9 11.84 15.90 31.10
N GLN A 10 12.58 17.00 31.00
CA GLN A 10 12.27 18.09 30.08
C GLN A 10 12.40 17.65 28.62
N ALA A 11 13.45 16.92 28.26
CA ALA A 11 13.61 16.38 26.91
C ALA A 11 12.48 15.41 26.53
N LEU A 12 12.10 14.50 27.44
CA LEU A 12 10.96 13.60 27.24
C LEU A 12 9.61 14.34 27.19
N SER A 13 9.45 15.40 27.97
CA SER A 13 8.25 16.25 27.94
C SER A 13 8.15 17.09 26.66
N GLN A 14 9.29 17.56 26.14
CA GLN A 14 9.37 18.29 24.87
C GLN A 14 9.16 17.36 23.68
N GLN A 15 9.68 16.12 23.72
CA GLN A 15 9.35 15.08 22.74
C GLN A 15 7.85 14.72 22.76
N ARG A 16 7.21 14.73 23.93
CA ARG A 16 5.76 14.56 24.06
C ARG A 16 4.93 15.77 23.65
N ALA A 17 5.56 16.93 23.49
CA ALA A 17 4.90 18.17 23.08
C ALA A 17 4.85 18.36 21.55
N ALA A 18 5.48 17.47 20.78
CA ALA A 18 5.24 17.41 19.34
C ALA A 18 3.76 17.04 19.12
N PRO A 19 3.03 17.75 18.25
CA PRO A 19 1.67 17.38 17.93
C PRO A 19 1.67 15.92 17.43
N ALA A 20 0.83 15.10 18.05
CA ALA A 20 0.70 13.70 17.69
C ALA A 20 0.45 13.59 16.18
N ALA A 21 1.27 12.80 15.49
CA ALA A 21 1.18 12.63 14.05
C ALA A 21 -0.22 12.14 13.67
N ARG A 22 -0.70 12.56 12.50
CA ARG A 22 -1.87 11.94 11.86
C ARG A 22 -1.37 10.89 10.89
N PHE A 23 -2.10 9.80 10.71
CA PHE A 23 -1.65 8.68 9.89
C PHE A 23 -2.71 8.23 8.89
N VAL A 24 -2.29 7.96 7.65
CA VAL A 24 -3.12 7.30 6.64
C VAL A 24 -2.45 6.00 6.21
N GLY A 25 -3.14 4.89 6.45
CA GLY A 25 -2.80 3.58 5.92
C GLY A 25 -3.55 3.32 4.63
N PHE A 26 -2.83 3.01 3.56
CA PHE A 26 -3.41 2.60 2.29
C PHE A 26 -3.31 1.10 2.11
N ASP A 27 -4.37 0.47 1.60
CA ASP A 27 -4.18 -0.78 0.87
C ASP A 27 -3.39 -0.53 -0.42
N PHE A 28 -2.80 -1.59 -0.95
CA PHE A 28 -2.02 -1.49 -2.18
C PHE A 28 -2.87 -1.75 -3.43
N ASP A 29 -3.38 -2.98 -3.55
CA ASP A 29 -4.12 -3.43 -4.73
C ASP A 29 -5.44 -2.68 -4.86
N CYS A 30 -5.73 -2.18 -6.07
CA CYS A 30 -6.96 -1.44 -6.40
C CYS A 30 -7.24 -0.23 -5.50
N THR A 31 -6.25 0.22 -4.73
CA THR A 31 -6.28 1.42 -3.89
C THR A 31 -5.18 2.38 -4.34
N LEU A 32 -3.92 2.09 -4.04
CA LEU A 32 -2.80 2.84 -4.63
C LEU A 32 -2.60 2.46 -6.08
N THR A 33 -2.69 1.17 -6.40
CA THR A 33 -2.77 0.71 -7.79
C THR A 33 -4.21 0.84 -8.30
N VAL A 34 -4.35 0.94 -9.62
CA VAL A 34 -5.64 0.97 -10.32
C VAL A 34 -6.12 -0.44 -10.72
N ARG A 35 -5.30 -1.46 -10.42
CA ARG A 35 -5.51 -2.88 -10.74
C ARG A 35 -4.81 -3.77 -9.72
N HIS A 36 -5.32 -4.98 -9.54
CA HIS A 36 -4.71 -6.02 -8.72
C HIS A 36 -3.31 -6.39 -9.23
N PHE A 37 -2.26 -5.96 -8.56
CA PHE A 37 -0.89 -6.34 -8.86
C PHE A 37 -0.60 -7.77 -8.43
N PHE A 38 -1.02 -8.15 -7.21
CA PHE A 38 -0.74 -9.48 -6.68
C PHE A 38 -1.44 -10.59 -7.48
N LYS A 39 -2.73 -10.43 -7.77
CA LYS A 39 -3.46 -11.44 -8.55
C LYS A 39 -2.93 -11.56 -9.97
N VAL A 40 -2.50 -10.46 -10.60
CA VAL A 40 -1.96 -10.52 -11.96
C VAL A 40 -0.64 -11.30 -12.00
N PHE A 41 0.31 -11.03 -11.11
CA PHE A 41 1.55 -11.79 -11.12
C PHE A 41 1.38 -13.22 -10.60
N ALA A 42 0.65 -13.42 -9.49
CA ALA A 42 0.50 -14.73 -8.88
C ALA A 42 -0.40 -15.68 -9.66
N TRP A 43 -1.46 -15.19 -10.33
CA TRP A 43 -2.39 -16.06 -11.06
C TRP A 43 -2.16 -16.01 -12.57
N CYS A 44 -1.90 -14.83 -13.12
CA CYS A 44 -1.91 -14.67 -14.56
C CYS A 44 -0.53 -14.91 -15.16
N TYR A 45 0.51 -14.27 -14.61
CA TYR A 45 1.87 -14.55 -15.03
C TYR A 45 2.33 -15.96 -14.61
N ALA A 46 2.19 -16.29 -13.32
CA ALA A 46 2.70 -17.56 -12.79
C ALA A 46 1.84 -18.80 -13.09
N GLN A 47 0.51 -18.69 -13.02
CA GLN A 47 -0.38 -19.85 -13.24
C GLN A 47 -1.02 -19.89 -14.63
N ARG A 48 -0.68 -18.93 -15.51
CA ARG A 48 -1.22 -18.84 -16.88
C ARG A 48 -2.74 -18.76 -16.92
N SER A 49 -3.33 -18.18 -15.88
CA SER A 49 -4.78 -18.02 -15.76
C SER A 49 -5.21 -16.67 -16.32
N SER A 50 -6.32 -16.63 -17.06
CA SER A 50 -6.97 -15.38 -17.46
C SER A 50 -8.24 -15.10 -16.65
N ALA A 51 -8.42 -15.80 -15.52
CA ALA A 51 -9.67 -15.77 -14.75
C ALA A 51 -9.96 -14.41 -14.10
N HIS A 52 -8.94 -13.59 -13.84
CA HIS A 52 -9.14 -12.28 -13.21
C HIS A 52 -9.27 -11.16 -14.26
N PRO A 53 -10.27 -10.26 -14.16
CA PRO A 53 -10.50 -9.19 -15.14
C PRO A 53 -9.27 -8.31 -15.44
N HIS A 54 -8.46 -8.01 -14.40
CA HIS A 54 -7.26 -7.18 -14.52
C HIS A 54 -6.12 -7.79 -15.34
N CYS A 55 -6.14 -9.10 -15.58
CA CYS A 55 -5.07 -9.77 -16.32
C CYS A 55 -5.08 -9.46 -17.81
N LYS A 56 -6.26 -9.11 -18.35
CA LYS A 56 -6.37 -8.71 -19.75
C LYS A 56 -5.48 -7.51 -20.06
N ALA A 57 -5.49 -6.48 -19.22
CA ALA A 57 -4.71 -5.26 -19.44
C ALA A 57 -3.20 -5.54 -19.46
N PHE A 58 -2.72 -6.39 -18.54
CA PHE A 58 -1.33 -6.82 -18.52
C PHE A 58 -0.95 -7.62 -19.78
N TYR A 59 -1.77 -8.59 -20.19
CA TYR A 59 -1.50 -9.38 -21.39
C TYR A 59 -1.56 -8.58 -22.68
N ASP A 60 -2.50 -7.64 -22.79
CA ASP A 60 -2.57 -6.75 -23.95
C ASP A 60 -1.28 -5.90 -24.00
N TRP A 61 -0.87 -5.31 -22.88
CA TRP A 61 0.35 -4.51 -22.79
C TRP A 61 1.60 -5.29 -23.19
N CYS A 62 1.75 -6.52 -22.67
CA CYS A 62 2.89 -7.39 -23.00
C CYS A 62 2.89 -7.77 -24.49
N ARG A 63 1.73 -8.15 -25.05
CA ARG A 63 1.61 -8.51 -26.48
C ARG A 63 1.91 -7.34 -27.41
N GLU A 64 1.47 -6.13 -27.07
CA GLU A 64 1.76 -4.92 -27.86
C GLU A 64 3.25 -4.58 -27.92
N ARG A 65 4.03 -5.03 -26.94
CA ARG A 65 5.47 -4.71 -26.80
C ARG A 65 6.39 -5.90 -27.03
N ASP A 66 5.86 -7.03 -27.49
CA ASP A 66 6.59 -8.28 -27.69
C ASP A 66 7.33 -8.75 -26.41
N VAL A 67 6.66 -8.62 -25.27
CA VAL A 67 7.16 -9.05 -23.96
C VAL A 67 6.51 -10.38 -23.58
N GLU A 68 7.32 -11.32 -23.09
CA GLU A 68 6.83 -12.58 -22.56
C GLU A 68 5.87 -12.35 -21.38
N HIS A 69 4.70 -12.99 -21.45
CA HIS A 69 3.60 -12.77 -20.51
C HIS A 69 3.25 -14.01 -19.68
N GLU A 70 4.04 -15.07 -19.82
CA GLU A 70 3.97 -16.28 -19.02
C GLU A 70 5.31 -16.52 -18.33
N ILE A 71 5.24 -17.07 -17.11
CA ILE A 71 6.42 -17.47 -16.36
C ILE A 71 7.27 -18.48 -17.14
N GLN A 72 8.59 -18.25 -17.14
CA GLN A 72 9.56 -19.12 -17.80
C GLN A 72 10.17 -20.10 -16.80
N GLU A 73 10.51 -19.62 -15.60
CA GLU A 73 11.12 -20.40 -14.53
C GLU A 73 10.47 -20.10 -13.18
N LEU A 74 9.99 -21.14 -12.48
CA LEU A 74 9.55 -21.00 -11.10
C LEU A 74 10.74 -21.22 -10.16
N LEU A 75 11.28 -20.12 -9.63
CA LEU A 75 12.50 -20.12 -8.82
C LEU A 75 12.29 -20.71 -7.41
N ASP A 76 11.23 -20.29 -6.73
CA ASP A 76 10.86 -20.76 -5.40
C ASP A 76 9.33 -20.99 -5.31
N PRO A 77 8.88 -22.26 -5.29
CA PRO A 77 7.47 -22.60 -5.15
C PRO A 77 6.85 -22.15 -3.81
N SER A 78 7.66 -21.86 -2.79
CA SER A 78 7.16 -21.44 -1.47
C SER A 78 6.80 -19.96 -1.42
N ASP A 79 7.35 -19.15 -2.32
CA ASP A 79 6.98 -17.76 -2.56
C ASP A 79 6.69 -17.53 -4.06
N PRO A 80 5.50 -17.93 -4.53
CA PRO A 80 5.14 -17.82 -5.93
C PRO A 80 5.07 -16.36 -6.41
N MET A 81 4.80 -15.41 -5.52
CA MET A 81 4.69 -14.01 -5.89
C MET A 81 6.08 -13.41 -6.14
N SER A 82 7.02 -13.56 -5.21
CA SER A 82 8.38 -13.05 -5.39
C SER A 82 9.06 -13.75 -6.57
N SER A 83 8.87 -15.07 -6.72
CA SER A 83 9.37 -15.83 -7.87
C SER A 83 8.84 -15.30 -9.20
N ALA A 84 7.54 -15.00 -9.29
CA ALA A 84 6.92 -14.45 -10.49
C ALA A 84 7.52 -13.08 -10.87
N LEU A 85 7.75 -12.20 -9.87
CA LEU A 85 8.36 -10.90 -10.11
C LEU A 85 9.82 -11.01 -10.52
N GLU A 86 10.59 -11.87 -9.87
CA GLU A 86 12.00 -12.10 -10.21
C GLU A 86 12.15 -12.68 -11.62
N ASP A 87 11.33 -13.67 -11.98
CA ASP A 87 11.30 -14.25 -13.32
C ASP A 87 10.95 -13.19 -14.38
N PHE A 88 9.86 -12.43 -14.16
CA PHE A 88 9.49 -11.36 -15.09
C PHE A 88 10.60 -10.33 -15.24
N CYS A 89 11.21 -9.87 -14.14
CA CYS A 89 12.29 -8.89 -14.19
C CYS A 89 13.56 -9.45 -14.85
N ARG A 90 13.84 -10.75 -14.70
CA ARG A 90 14.98 -11.41 -15.33
C ARG A 90 14.83 -11.49 -16.84
N HIS A 91 13.63 -11.80 -17.32
CA HIS A 91 13.38 -12.03 -18.74
C HIS A 91 12.99 -10.75 -19.50
N ALA A 92 12.11 -9.92 -18.93
CA ALA A 92 11.68 -8.67 -19.54
C ALA A 92 12.68 -7.51 -19.26
N GLY A 93 13.39 -7.58 -18.14
CA GLY A 93 14.30 -6.52 -17.67
C GLY A 93 13.61 -5.51 -16.74
N GLU A 94 14.41 -4.91 -15.85
CA GLU A 94 13.97 -3.90 -14.86
C GLU A 94 13.21 -2.73 -15.48
N LYS A 95 13.70 -2.25 -16.64
CA LYS A 95 13.09 -1.13 -17.33
C LYS A 95 11.67 -1.46 -17.80
N VAL A 96 11.47 -2.65 -18.36
CA VAL A 96 10.16 -3.11 -18.83
C VAL A 96 9.22 -3.33 -17.64
N PHE A 97 9.73 -3.87 -16.53
CA PHE A 97 8.98 -3.94 -15.28
C PHE A 97 8.52 -2.56 -14.78
N HIS A 98 9.39 -1.55 -14.83
CA HIS A 98 9.01 -0.20 -14.45
C HIS A 98 7.92 0.38 -15.36
N GLU A 99 8.06 0.21 -16.68
CA GLU A 99 7.07 0.70 -17.65
C GLU A 99 5.70 0.03 -17.45
N VAL A 100 5.65 -1.30 -17.36
CA VAL A 100 4.38 -2.01 -17.13
C VAL A 100 3.77 -1.64 -15.79
N PHE A 101 4.59 -1.48 -14.73
CA PHE A 101 4.09 -1.11 -13.42
C PHE A 101 3.42 0.26 -13.44
N ARG A 102 4.10 1.26 -14.02
CA ARG A 102 3.59 2.63 -14.11
C ARG A 102 2.33 2.73 -14.98
N GLU A 103 2.36 2.14 -16.18
CA GLU A 103 1.26 2.27 -17.14
C GLU A 103 0.05 1.40 -16.75
N VAL A 104 0.28 0.13 -16.41
CA VAL A 104 -0.81 -0.84 -16.18
C VAL A 104 -1.31 -0.81 -14.74
N PHE A 105 -0.44 -0.65 -13.75
CA PHE A 105 -0.85 -0.77 -12.35
C PHE A 105 -1.00 0.58 -11.64
N LEU A 106 -0.24 1.61 -11.99
CA LEU A 106 -0.39 2.94 -11.36
C LEU A 106 -1.30 3.90 -12.12
N GLY A 107 -1.70 3.55 -13.35
CA GLY A 107 -2.58 4.38 -14.17
C GLY A 107 -1.87 5.51 -14.92
N GLY A 108 -0.55 5.43 -15.08
CA GLY A 108 0.27 6.37 -15.84
C GLY A 108 0.82 7.55 -15.04
N ASP A 109 1.72 8.30 -15.66
CA ASP A 109 2.52 9.35 -15.02
C ASP A 109 1.69 10.52 -14.46
N GLU A 110 0.57 10.87 -15.12
CA GLU A 110 -0.34 11.92 -14.65
C GLU A 110 -0.90 11.57 -13.27
N ARG A 111 -1.41 10.34 -13.11
CA ARG A 111 -1.94 9.86 -11.83
C ARG A 111 -0.84 9.74 -10.77
N ILE A 112 0.33 9.24 -11.13
CA ILE A 112 1.50 9.16 -10.22
C ILE A 112 1.84 10.54 -9.66
N THR A 113 1.90 11.55 -10.53
CA THR A 113 2.21 12.94 -10.19
C THR A 113 1.13 13.57 -9.30
N MET A 114 -0.13 13.33 -9.62
CA MET A 114 -1.28 13.80 -8.82
C MET A 114 -1.20 13.24 -7.39
N VAL A 115 -1.04 11.93 -7.23
CA VAL A 115 -0.92 11.28 -5.92
C VAL A 115 0.31 11.79 -5.17
N ALA A 116 1.47 11.89 -5.82
CA ALA A 116 2.70 12.40 -5.19
C ALA A 116 2.54 13.84 -4.69
N SER A 117 1.89 14.69 -5.48
CA SER A 117 1.62 16.09 -5.12
C SER A 117 0.70 16.19 -3.90
N TRP A 118 -0.31 15.33 -3.83
CA TRP A 118 -1.20 15.25 -2.67
C TRP A 118 -0.45 14.75 -1.42
N LEU A 119 0.35 13.68 -1.54
CA LEU A 119 1.16 13.15 -0.44
C LEU A 119 2.11 14.22 0.13
N GLU A 120 2.74 15.00 -0.75
CA GLU A 120 3.60 16.12 -0.34
C GLU A 120 2.82 17.18 0.44
N SER A 121 1.67 17.61 -0.09
CA SER A 121 0.82 18.61 0.58
C SER A 121 0.37 18.15 1.96
N MET A 122 -0.01 16.87 2.09
CA MET A 122 -0.47 16.30 3.35
C MET A 122 0.67 16.06 4.34
N ARG A 123 1.88 15.70 3.86
CA ARG A 123 3.09 15.64 4.68
C ARG A 123 3.42 16.98 5.33
N GLN A 124 3.30 18.07 4.57
CA GLN A 124 3.50 19.43 5.08
C GLN A 124 2.47 19.83 6.15
N LYS A 125 1.31 19.16 6.20
CA LYS A 125 0.28 19.29 7.24
C LYS A 125 0.46 18.31 8.42
N GLY A 126 1.60 17.62 8.49
CA GLY A 126 1.92 16.69 9.56
C GLY A 126 1.18 15.35 9.47
N VAL A 127 0.84 14.92 8.25
CA VAL A 127 0.30 13.58 7.98
C VAL A 127 1.43 12.65 7.55
N GLU A 128 1.46 11.47 8.16
CA GLU A 128 2.33 10.35 7.80
C GLU A 128 1.54 9.28 7.05
N PHE A 129 2.25 8.47 6.26
CA PHE A 129 1.64 7.46 5.40
C PHE A 129 2.27 6.10 5.62
N GLY A 130 1.53 5.06 5.25
CA GLY A 130 2.08 3.73 5.07
C GLY A 130 1.16 2.85 4.23
N ILE A 131 1.67 1.67 3.88
CA ILE A 131 0.94 0.67 3.09
C ILE A 131 0.69 -0.54 3.97
N VAL A 132 -0.55 -1.01 4.04
CA VAL A 132 -0.92 -2.25 4.72
C VAL A 132 -1.64 -3.15 3.73
N THR A 133 -0.96 -4.19 3.27
CA THR A 133 -1.44 -5.04 2.16
C THR A 133 -1.77 -6.47 2.62
N ALA A 134 -2.68 -7.14 1.92
CA ALA A 134 -2.86 -8.58 2.04
C ALA A 134 -1.82 -9.39 1.25
N GLY A 135 -1.12 -8.75 0.30
CA GLY A 135 0.01 -9.34 -0.41
C GLY A 135 1.30 -9.32 0.42
N THR A 136 2.47 -9.46 -0.21
CA THR A 136 3.78 -9.43 0.48
C THR A 136 4.42 -8.05 0.44
N SER A 137 4.95 -7.57 1.57
CA SER A 137 5.62 -6.26 1.66
C SER A 137 6.84 -6.13 0.74
N THR A 138 7.59 -7.21 0.54
CA THR A 138 8.74 -7.26 -0.39
C THR A 138 8.34 -7.01 -1.85
N ALA A 139 7.20 -7.56 -2.29
CA ALA A 139 6.67 -7.31 -3.63
C ALA A 139 6.21 -5.86 -3.80
N VAL A 140 5.61 -5.25 -2.76
CA VAL A 140 5.28 -3.82 -2.75
C VAL A 140 6.54 -2.97 -2.86
N LEU A 141 7.59 -3.29 -2.09
CA LEU A 141 8.88 -2.59 -2.15
C LEU A 141 9.49 -2.63 -3.55
N ARG A 142 9.45 -3.81 -4.19
CA ARG A 142 9.88 -3.98 -5.57
C ARG A 142 9.03 -3.15 -6.53
N ALA A 143 7.72 -3.16 -6.37
CA ALA A 143 6.82 -2.35 -7.18
C ALA A 143 7.08 -0.84 -7.04
N LEU A 144 7.36 -0.35 -5.83
CA LEU A 144 7.69 1.05 -5.58
C LEU A 144 9.06 1.47 -6.13
N SER A 145 9.94 0.55 -6.55
CA SER A 145 11.15 0.93 -7.30
C SER A 145 10.82 1.55 -8.65
N ALA A 146 9.64 1.26 -9.21
CA ALA A 146 9.14 1.84 -10.45
C ALA A 146 8.47 3.22 -10.26
N ALA A 147 8.22 3.65 -9.03
CA ALA A 147 7.61 4.94 -8.68
C ALA A 147 8.48 5.70 -7.66
N PRO A 148 9.69 6.14 -8.04
CA PRO A 148 10.58 6.88 -7.14
C PRO A 148 9.93 8.14 -6.54
N GLU A 149 8.91 8.71 -7.21
CA GLU A 149 8.13 9.84 -6.73
C GLU A 149 7.37 9.54 -5.42
N TRP A 150 7.06 8.28 -5.16
CA TRP A 150 6.29 7.85 -3.99
C TRP A 150 7.19 7.36 -2.83
N GLN A 151 8.43 6.98 -3.12
CA GLN A 151 9.35 6.42 -2.12
C GLN A 151 9.58 7.30 -0.88
N PRO A 152 9.70 8.64 -0.98
CA PRO A 152 9.87 9.49 0.21
C PRO A 152 8.69 9.45 1.19
N PHE A 153 7.53 8.95 0.77
CA PHE A 153 6.31 8.85 1.57
C PHE A 153 6.06 7.44 2.10
N PHE A 154 6.64 6.43 1.44
CA PHE A 154 6.50 5.02 1.79
C PHE A 154 7.88 4.36 1.96
N PRO A 155 8.65 4.75 3.00
CA PRO A 155 9.88 4.05 3.32
C PRO A 155 9.59 2.59 3.72
N SER A 156 10.61 1.73 3.68
CA SER A 156 10.41 0.28 3.87
C SER A 156 9.89 -0.12 5.24
N ASP A 157 10.16 0.68 6.26
CA ASP A 157 9.61 0.50 7.62
C ASP A 157 8.16 0.98 7.75
N ARG A 158 7.58 1.52 6.67
CA ARG A 158 6.18 1.97 6.56
C ARG A 158 5.33 1.12 5.61
N ILE A 159 5.79 -0.09 5.28
CA ILE A 159 5.09 -1.04 4.41
C ILE A 159 4.97 -2.35 5.18
N TRP A 160 3.74 -2.77 5.42
CA TRP A 160 3.43 -3.97 6.17
C TRP A 160 2.49 -4.87 5.40
N ASP A 161 2.64 -6.16 5.61
CA ASP A 161 1.69 -7.15 5.13
C ASP A 161 0.96 -7.82 6.29
N THR A 162 -0.25 -8.31 6.03
CA THR A 162 -1.10 -8.92 7.06
C THR A 162 -0.51 -10.16 7.72
N GLN A 163 0.56 -10.77 7.17
CA GLN A 163 1.24 -11.90 7.81
C GLN A 163 2.07 -11.47 9.03
N GLN A 164 2.43 -10.18 9.12
CA GLN A 164 3.16 -9.61 10.25
C GLN A 164 2.26 -9.22 11.43
N GLY A 165 0.93 -9.26 11.23
CA GLY A 165 -0.03 -8.90 12.25
C GLY A 165 -0.21 -10.00 13.30
N ARG A 166 -0.35 -9.60 14.56
CA ARG A 166 -0.57 -10.51 15.71
C ARG A 166 -2.04 -10.86 15.96
N HIS A 167 -2.97 -10.29 15.20
CA HIS A 167 -4.40 -10.38 15.47
C HIS A 167 -5.03 -11.45 14.61
N SER A 168 -5.74 -12.38 15.24
CA SER A 168 -6.53 -13.37 14.53
C SER A 168 -7.98 -12.90 14.43
N ILE A 169 -8.34 -12.37 13.26
CA ILE A 169 -9.71 -11.95 12.94
C ILE A 169 -10.04 -12.37 11.51
N ARG A 170 -11.31 -12.72 11.27
CA ARG A 170 -11.77 -13.19 9.96
C ARG A 170 -11.70 -12.12 8.86
N SER A 171 -11.91 -10.85 9.22
CA SER A 171 -11.89 -9.72 8.28
C SER A 171 -10.46 -9.28 8.01
N LEU A 172 -10.04 -9.27 6.74
CA LEU A 172 -8.74 -8.76 6.31
C LEU A 172 -8.66 -7.25 6.55
N ALA A 173 -9.69 -6.48 6.18
CA ALA A 173 -9.72 -5.06 6.48
C ALA A 173 -9.69 -4.80 7.99
N GLY A 174 -10.39 -5.64 8.78
CA GLY A 174 -10.33 -5.59 10.25
C GLY A 174 -8.93 -5.88 10.79
N HIS A 175 -8.20 -6.81 10.16
CA HIS A 175 -6.81 -7.07 10.52
C HIS A 175 -5.93 -5.85 10.23
N LYS A 176 -6.07 -5.23 9.06
CA LYS A 176 -5.34 -4.00 8.68
C LYS A 176 -5.62 -2.85 9.66
N VAL A 177 -6.87 -2.66 10.09
CA VAL A 177 -7.24 -1.69 11.13
C VAL A 177 -6.45 -1.91 12.42
N LEU A 178 -6.42 -3.14 12.94
CA LEU A 178 -5.71 -3.46 14.18
C LEU A 178 -4.18 -3.30 14.03
N MET A 179 -3.64 -3.62 12.85
CA MET A 179 -2.23 -3.39 12.53
C MET A 179 -1.90 -1.90 12.57
N LEU A 180 -2.69 -1.04 11.91
CA LEU A 180 -2.46 0.40 11.90
C LEU A 180 -2.40 1.00 13.30
N ARG A 181 -3.30 0.57 14.21
CA ARG A 181 -3.25 0.95 15.62
C ARG A 181 -1.95 0.52 16.30
N ASP A 182 -1.47 -0.70 16.05
CA ASP A 182 -0.22 -1.18 16.66
C ASP A 182 1.02 -0.46 16.13
N ILE A 183 1.00 -0.09 14.85
CA ILE A 183 2.10 0.56 14.16
C ILE A 183 2.21 2.03 14.58
N CYS A 184 1.09 2.73 14.69
CA CYS A 184 1.02 4.15 15.01
C CYS A 184 0.22 4.43 16.29
N PRO A 185 0.61 3.84 17.45
CA PRO A 185 -0.19 3.90 18.67
C PRO A 185 -0.29 5.30 19.28
N THR A 186 0.59 6.22 18.87
CA THR A 186 0.62 7.61 19.32
C THR A 186 -0.02 8.58 18.33
N ALA A 187 -0.52 8.10 17.18
CA ALA A 187 -1.18 8.97 16.23
C ALA A 187 -2.49 9.50 16.82
N CYS A 188 -2.76 10.80 16.66
CA CYS A 188 -4.02 11.37 17.14
C CYS A 188 -5.21 10.99 16.26
N ARG A 189 -4.93 10.58 15.02
CA ARG A 189 -5.93 10.21 14.02
C ARG A 189 -5.31 9.18 13.08
N ILE A 190 -6.05 8.12 12.82
CA ILE A 190 -5.66 7.08 11.87
C ILE A 190 -6.82 6.85 10.90
N VAL A 191 -6.51 6.84 9.60
CA VAL A 191 -7.45 6.52 8.53
C VAL A 191 -6.94 5.29 7.78
N LEU A 192 -7.81 4.30 7.55
CA LEU A 192 -7.58 3.22 6.58
C LEU A 192 -8.32 3.56 5.28
N VAL A 193 -7.59 3.50 4.15
CA VAL A 193 -8.12 3.61 2.79
C VAL A 193 -7.96 2.25 2.12
N ASP A 194 -9.07 1.62 1.74
CA ASP A 194 -9.05 0.23 1.26
C ASP A 194 -10.31 -0.08 0.43
N ASP A 195 -10.14 -0.65 -0.76
CA ASP A 195 -11.24 -0.95 -1.69
C ASP A 195 -12.08 -2.16 -1.23
N SER A 196 -11.53 -3.02 -0.38
CA SER A 196 -12.21 -4.18 0.16
C SER A 196 -13.25 -3.83 1.22
N ILE A 197 -13.28 -2.60 1.75
CA ILE A 197 -14.18 -2.20 2.85
C ILE A 197 -15.66 -2.47 2.52
N GLU A 198 -16.08 -2.29 1.27
CA GLU A 198 -17.47 -2.57 0.85
C GLU A 198 -17.83 -4.07 1.01
N ARG A 199 -16.85 -4.96 0.76
CA ARG A 199 -17.03 -6.42 0.74
C ARG A 199 -16.61 -7.11 2.04
N ASP A 200 -15.73 -6.48 2.81
CA ASP A 200 -15.11 -7.00 4.03
C ASP A 200 -15.03 -5.91 5.09
N ARG A 201 -16.19 -5.32 5.44
CA ARG A 201 -16.22 -4.23 6.41
C ARG A 201 -15.72 -4.72 7.80
N PRO A 202 -14.76 -4.03 8.43
CA PRO A 202 -14.34 -4.34 9.79
C PRO A 202 -15.53 -4.34 10.77
N PRO A 203 -15.61 -5.32 11.69
CA PRO A 203 -16.62 -5.29 12.76
C PRO A 203 -16.52 -4.01 13.59
N GLN A 204 -17.65 -3.44 14.01
CA GLN A 204 -17.66 -2.15 14.71
C GLN A 204 -16.76 -2.12 15.96
N TRP A 205 -16.73 -3.20 16.74
CA TRP A 205 -15.87 -3.29 17.93
C TRP A 205 -14.37 -3.13 17.61
N VAL A 206 -13.93 -3.54 16.40
CA VAL A 206 -12.55 -3.37 15.95
C VAL A 206 -12.26 -1.89 15.71
N LEU A 207 -13.17 -1.18 15.05
CA LEU A 207 -13.05 0.25 14.78
C LEU A 207 -13.03 1.05 16.08
N ASP A 208 -13.93 0.72 17.01
CA ASP A 208 -14.01 1.39 18.32
C ASP A 208 -12.73 1.16 19.15
N ALA A 209 -12.21 -0.09 19.16
CA ALA A 209 -11.02 -0.45 19.91
C ALA A 209 -9.72 0.10 19.27
N ALA A 210 -9.68 0.20 17.95
CA ALA A 210 -8.51 0.68 17.21
C ALA A 210 -8.50 2.20 17.02
N GLN A 211 -9.65 2.87 17.15
CA GLN A 211 -9.85 4.29 16.87
C GLN A 211 -9.42 4.68 15.45
N VAL A 212 -9.67 3.78 14.49
CA VAL A 212 -9.35 3.98 13.07
C VAL A 212 -10.61 4.33 12.32
N SER A 213 -10.55 5.42 11.55
CA SER A 213 -11.63 5.79 10.62
C SER A 213 -11.41 5.13 9.26
N LEU A 214 -12.50 4.91 8.53
CA LEU A 214 -12.47 4.25 7.23
C LEU A 214 -12.79 5.25 6.11
N VAL A 215 -12.05 5.16 5.01
CA VAL A 215 -12.41 5.78 3.74
C VAL A 215 -12.49 4.67 2.70
N ASP A 216 -13.69 4.41 2.23
CA ASP A 216 -14.00 3.42 1.20
C ASP A 216 -13.86 3.99 -0.21
N LEU A 217 -13.58 3.08 -1.15
CA LEU A 217 -13.61 3.29 -2.59
C LEU A 217 -14.24 2.08 -3.28
N PRO A 218 -14.67 2.18 -4.56
CA PRO A 218 -15.30 1.08 -5.27
C PRO A 218 -14.40 -0.16 -5.31
N TYR A 219 -14.97 -1.33 -4.96
CA TYR A 219 -14.25 -2.60 -4.98
C TYR A 219 -13.70 -2.93 -6.38
N GLU A 220 -12.41 -3.25 -6.46
CA GLU A 220 -11.66 -3.45 -7.72
C GLU A 220 -11.77 -2.24 -8.68
N GLY A 221 -11.93 -1.04 -8.13
CA GLY A 221 -12.12 0.20 -8.87
C GLY A 221 -10.81 0.79 -9.44
N PRO A 222 -10.86 2.06 -9.91
CA PRO A 222 -9.72 2.73 -10.56
C PRO A 222 -8.63 3.18 -9.58
N GLY A 223 -8.64 2.72 -8.33
CA GLY A 223 -7.80 3.23 -7.25
C GLY A 223 -8.17 4.67 -6.85
N VAL A 224 -7.29 5.29 -6.04
CA VAL A 224 -7.50 6.67 -5.59
C VAL A 224 -7.46 7.67 -6.76
N ASP A 225 -8.42 8.60 -6.77
CA ASP A 225 -8.51 9.74 -7.66
C ASP A 225 -8.54 11.06 -6.86
N GLN A 226 -8.59 12.21 -7.54
CA GLN A 226 -8.59 13.50 -6.84
C GLN A 226 -9.74 13.66 -5.85
N ALA A 227 -10.95 13.23 -6.21
CA ALA A 227 -12.13 13.36 -5.35
C ALA A 227 -11.98 12.52 -4.07
N LEU A 228 -11.42 11.31 -4.19
CA LEU A 228 -11.12 10.47 -3.04
C LEU A 228 -9.98 11.03 -2.19
N LEU A 229 -8.93 11.57 -2.81
CA LEU A 229 -7.84 12.24 -2.11
C LEU A 229 -8.33 13.42 -1.28
N ASP A 230 -9.29 14.19 -1.78
CA ASP A 230 -9.94 15.27 -1.03
C ASP A 230 -10.73 14.72 0.17
N LYS A 231 -11.52 13.65 -0.02
CA LYS A 231 -12.25 12.94 1.06
C LYS A 231 -11.29 12.40 2.14
N ILE A 232 -10.14 11.85 1.74
CA ILE A 232 -9.11 11.37 2.68
C ILE A 232 -8.53 12.54 3.47
N ALA A 233 -8.24 13.66 2.80
CA ALA A 233 -7.72 14.85 3.46
C ALA A 233 -8.69 15.41 4.51
N GLU A 234 -9.99 15.46 4.20
CA GLU A 234 -11.02 15.84 5.17
C GLU A 234 -11.06 14.88 6.36
N ALA A 235 -11.06 13.57 6.11
CA ALA A 235 -11.19 12.55 7.15
C ALA A 235 -10.01 12.53 8.14
N VAL A 236 -8.79 12.84 7.65
CA VAL A 236 -7.57 12.82 8.47
C VAL A 236 -7.30 14.15 9.16
N LEU A 237 -7.72 15.28 8.59
CA LEU A 237 -7.46 16.61 9.16
C LEU A 237 -8.54 17.09 10.14
N ALA A 238 -9.75 16.52 10.09
CA ALA A 238 -10.82 16.74 11.07
C ALA A 238 -10.39 16.35 12.48
#